data_AF-A0A1N6JZ27-F1
#
_entry.id   AF-A0A1N6JZ27-F1
#
_cell.length_a   1.000
_cell.length_b   1.000
_cell.length_c   1.000
_cell.angle_alpha   90.00
_cell.angle_beta   90.00
_cell.angle_gamma   90.00
#
_symmetry.space_group_name_H-M   'P 1'
#
loop_
_entity.id
_entity.type
_entity.pdbx_description
1 polymer ?
#
loop_
_entity_poly.entity_id
_entity_poly.type
_entity_poly.pdbx_seq_one_letter_code
_entity_poly.pdbx_strand_id
1 'polypeptide(L)'
;MSEKLIREANERAAKYFSRRHFLQDFAAGIGATALGSLIGGCNIFSSSGNAAGAGMPQSLNPLDPKAPQFPARAKNVIYLHMAGAPSQLEMFDYKPDLQKLHNQLCPQSLLQGKKFAFIRGVPKMLGPQAKFQQHGESRQWVSDYMPHFSTMVDEVSFLKGVHTDQFNHGPAQLFMHTGSARLGRPSIGAWVTYGLGSENSNLPGFVVLTSGGKTPDAGKSVWGSGFLPSVYQGVQCRSKGDPVLYITDPEGMDRDMRYQSIQAINEVNKLEYETFADAETLSRISQYELAYKMQISVPGVMDISDEPEYIQQLYGTKPGQESFANNCLLARKLVEKGVRFVQLFDWGWDAHGTGEDTAIDLGMRNKCTEIDKPITALLMDLKQRGLLDETLVVWGGEFGRTPMQENREGKEMPFLGRDHHAEAFTMWMAGGGIRKGYTWGETDEIGFSVVKGKVAVHDIHATMLQQLGFDHEKLIYNFQGRPFRLTDVEGHVIHEILG
;
A
#
# COMPACT_ATOMS: atom_id res chain seq x y z
N MET A 1 -12.84 17.65 -71.29
CA MET A 1 -13.30 16.60 -70.32
C MET A 1 -12.19 15.62 -69.93
N SER A 2 -11.26 15.28 -70.84
CA SER A 2 -10.20 14.27 -70.63
C SER A 2 -9.17 14.61 -69.53
N GLU A 3 -8.63 15.84 -69.50
CA GLU A 3 -7.55 16.19 -68.54
C GLU A 3 -7.99 16.19 -67.07
N LYS A 4 -9.24 16.57 -66.79
CA LYS A 4 -9.78 16.61 -65.42
C LYS A 4 -9.88 15.21 -64.82
N LEU A 5 -10.29 14.23 -65.63
CA LEU A 5 -10.40 12.83 -65.22
C LEU A 5 -9.02 12.19 -65.00
N ILE A 6 -8.04 12.52 -65.84
CA ILE A 6 -6.65 12.05 -65.68
C ILE A 6 -6.03 12.63 -64.40
N ARG A 7 -6.26 13.91 -64.10
CA ARG A 7 -5.77 14.54 -62.87
C ARG A 7 -6.42 13.91 -61.63
N GLU A 8 -7.73 13.67 -61.66
CA GLU A 8 -8.44 13.06 -60.54
C GLU A 8 -8.02 11.59 -60.32
N ALA A 9 -7.75 10.84 -61.39
CA ALA A 9 -7.21 9.49 -61.31
C ALA A 9 -5.79 9.46 -60.71
N ASN A 10 -4.91 10.38 -61.13
CA ASN A 10 -3.56 10.50 -60.61
C ASN A 10 -3.54 10.92 -59.13
N GLU A 11 -4.42 11.86 -58.72
CA GLU A 11 -4.57 12.24 -57.30
C GLU A 11 -5.10 11.08 -56.44
N ARG A 12 -6.05 10.28 -56.95
CA ARG A 12 -6.54 9.10 -56.23
C ARG A 12 -5.49 8.00 -56.14
N ALA A 13 -4.73 7.76 -57.20
CA ALA A 13 -3.61 6.81 -57.19
C ALA A 13 -2.53 7.25 -56.19
N ALA A 14 -2.11 8.52 -56.22
CA ALA A 14 -1.14 9.07 -55.28
C ALA A 14 -1.61 8.97 -53.81
N LYS A 15 -2.90 9.24 -53.53
CA LYS A 15 -3.50 9.05 -52.19
C LYS A 15 -3.56 7.59 -51.76
N TYR A 16 -3.77 6.66 -52.70
CA TYR A 16 -3.82 5.23 -52.42
C TYR A 16 -2.41 4.66 -52.13
N PHE A 17 -1.41 5.07 -52.91
CA PHE A 17 -0.02 4.69 -52.68
C PHE A 17 0.54 5.35 -51.41
N SER A 18 0.27 6.62 -51.12
CA SER A 18 0.80 7.29 -49.92
C SER A 18 0.26 6.72 -48.60
N ARG A 19 -1.03 6.39 -48.52
CA ARG A 19 -1.62 5.78 -47.32
C ARG A 19 -1.13 4.35 -47.08
N ARG A 20 -1.05 3.52 -48.13
CA ARG A 20 -0.63 2.12 -47.99
C ARG A 20 0.86 2.00 -47.70
N HIS A 21 1.69 2.82 -48.34
CA HIS A 21 3.13 2.88 -48.10
C HIS A 21 3.43 3.46 -46.70
N PHE A 22 2.75 4.54 -46.29
CA PHE A 22 2.84 5.07 -44.93
C PHE A 22 2.46 4.02 -43.89
N LEU A 23 1.35 3.31 -44.06
CA LEU A 23 0.94 2.29 -43.09
C LEU A 23 1.86 1.05 -43.08
N GLN A 24 2.44 0.66 -44.23
CA GLN A 24 3.39 -0.46 -44.29
C GLN A 24 4.73 -0.12 -43.64
N ASP A 25 5.29 1.06 -43.91
CA ASP A 25 6.56 1.50 -43.33
C ASP A 25 6.41 1.86 -41.85
N PHE A 26 5.28 2.44 -41.46
CA PHE A 26 5.00 2.83 -40.07
C PHE A 26 4.65 1.63 -39.19
N ALA A 27 3.94 0.61 -39.72
CA ALA A 27 3.68 -0.62 -38.98
C ALA A 27 4.97 -1.43 -38.73
N ALA A 28 5.90 -1.43 -39.68
CA ALA A 28 7.22 -2.03 -39.48
C ALA A 28 8.07 -1.24 -38.46
N GLY A 29 8.03 0.10 -38.51
CA GLY A 29 8.76 0.97 -37.57
C GLY A 29 8.24 0.89 -36.12
N ILE A 30 6.93 1.01 -35.92
CA ILE A 30 6.29 0.86 -34.60
C ILE A 30 6.38 -0.58 -34.12
N GLY A 31 6.15 -1.55 -35.00
CA GLY A 31 6.30 -2.97 -34.68
C GLY A 31 7.72 -3.31 -34.25
N ALA A 32 8.74 -2.75 -34.90
CA ALA A 32 10.14 -2.93 -34.53
C ALA A 32 10.53 -2.21 -33.25
N THR A 33 9.95 -1.03 -32.94
CA THR A 33 10.18 -0.37 -31.64
C THR A 33 9.47 -1.08 -30.50
N ALA A 34 8.24 -1.55 -30.72
CA ALA A 34 7.52 -2.39 -29.76
C ALA A 34 8.24 -3.73 -29.55
N LEU A 35 8.71 -4.38 -30.62
CA LEU A 35 9.49 -5.61 -30.55
C LEU A 35 10.87 -5.37 -29.92
N GLY A 36 11.52 -4.24 -30.19
CA GLY A 36 12.77 -3.83 -29.55
C GLY A 36 12.61 -3.56 -28.05
N SER A 37 11.48 -2.97 -27.64
CA SER A 37 11.11 -2.80 -26.24
C SER A 37 10.76 -4.13 -25.56
N LEU A 38 10.11 -5.05 -26.28
CA LEU A 38 9.77 -6.39 -25.76
C LEU A 38 11.01 -7.31 -25.68
N ILE A 39 11.92 -7.27 -26.66
CA ILE A 39 13.16 -8.06 -26.68
C ILE A 39 14.20 -7.45 -25.73
N GLY A 40 14.27 -6.12 -25.61
CA GLY A 40 15.12 -5.44 -24.62
C GLY A 40 14.60 -5.56 -23.18
N GLY A 41 13.29 -5.78 -23.00
CA GLY A 41 12.64 -5.99 -21.70
C GLY A 41 12.52 -7.47 -21.28
N CYS A 42 12.57 -8.42 -22.22
CA CYS A 42 12.45 -9.84 -21.92
C CYS A 42 13.81 -10.54 -22.01
N ASN A 43 14.43 -10.78 -20.86
CA ASN A 43 15.62 -11.61 -20.68
C ASN A 43 15.31 -13.11 -20.92
N ILE A 44 14.92 -13.48 -22.14
CA ILE A 44 14.48 -14.85 -22.49
C ILE A 44 15.66 -15.85 -22.64
N PHE A 45 16.92 -15.39 -22.58
CA PHE A 45 18.09 -16.25 -22.78
C PHE A 45 19.17 -16.24 -21.68
N SER A 46 18.94 -15.67 -20.48
CA SER A 46 19.91 -15.82 -19.38
C SER A 46 19.63 -17.06 -18.52
N SER A 47 20.06 -18.21 -19.03
CA SER A 47 20.23 -19.40 -18.21
C SER A 47 21.35 -19.20 -17.17
N SER A 48 20.99 -19.33 -15.90
CA SER A 48 21.77 -19.97 -14.81
C SER A 48 23.29 -19.70 -14.73
N GLY A 49 23.73 -18.94 -13.72
CA GLY A 49 25.11 -19.06 -13.22
C GLY A 49 25.64 -17.83 -12.46
N ASN A 50 26.06 -18.05 -11.22
CA ASN A 50 26.60 -17.10 -10.26
C ASN A 50 27.64 -16.05 -10.74
N ALA A 51 27.56 -14.91 -10.05
CA ALA A 51 28.66 -14.06 -9.56
C ALA A 51 29.44 -13.15 -10.53
N ALA A 52 29.43 -11.87 -10.16
CA ALA A 52 30.44 -10.83 -10.39
C ALA A 52 30.78 -10.45 -11.85
N GLY A 53 30.36 -9.24 -12.22
CA GLY A 53 31.13 -8.37 -13.13
C GLY A 53 30.70 -8.38 -14.59
N ALA A 54 30.27 -7.19 -15.04
CA ALA A 54 30.22 -6.70 -16.42
C ALA A 54 29.25 -7.37 -17.42
N GLY A 55 28.25 -6.59 -17.85
CA GLY A 55 27.51 -6.85 -19.08
C GLY A 55 26.21 -6.03 -19.22
N MET A 56 26.30 -4.88 -19.90
CA MET A 56 25.28 -3.86 -20.26
C MET A 56 25.36 -2.58 -19.39
N PRO A 57 25.24 -1.38 -19.98
CA PRO A 57 25.13 -0.15 -19.21
C PRO A 57 23.85 -0.23 -18.39
N GLN A 58 24.01 -0.53 -17.11
CA GLN A 58 22.95 -0.33 -16.14
C GLN A 58 22.56 1.13 -16.28
N SER A 59 21.30 1.39 -16.64
CA SER A 59 20.80 2.75 -16.64
C SER A 59 21.23 3.44 -15.35
N LEU A 60 21.78 4.64 -15.47
CA LEU A 60 22.19 5.44 -14.32
C LEU A 60 21.00 5.80 -13.42
N ASN A 61 19.77 5.61 -13.91
CA ASN A 61 18.56 5.80 -13.14
C ASN A 61 18.21 4.53 -12.33
N PRO A 62 18.37 4.55 -11.00
CA PRO A 62 18.03 3.42 -10.12
C PRO A 62 16.53 3.08 -10.10
N LEU A 63 15.65 3.95 -10.60
CA LEU A 63 14.20 3.75 -10.69
C LEU A 63 13.73 3.15 -12.01
N ASP A 64 14.61 2.88 -12.97
CA ASP A 64 14.16 2.26 -14.21
C ASP A 64 13.45 0.92 -13.94
N PRO A 65 12.37 0.59 -14.68
CA PRO A 65 11.62 -0.63 -14.49
C PRO A 65 12.52 -1.87 -14.54
N LYS A 66 12.34 -2.77 -13.58
CA LYS A 66 13.04 -4.05 -13.52
C LYS A 66 12.04 -5.19 -13.66
N ALA A 67 12.46 -6.24 -14.37
CA ALA A 67 11.66 -7.45 -14.46
C ALA A 67 11.62 -8.17 -13.09
N PRO A 68 10.45 -8.68 -12.67
CA PRO A 68 10.37 -9.52 -11.48
C PRO A 68 11.13 -10.84 -11.68
N GLN A 69 11.40 -11.55 -10.59
CA GLN A 69 12.14 -12.82 -10.63
C GLN A 69 11.31 -13.95 -11.27
N PHE A 70 9.99 -13.86 -11.17
CA PHE A 70 9.03 -14.75 -11.82
C PHE A 70 7.73 -13.99 -12.16
N PRO A 71 6.81 -14.57 -12.95
CA PRO A 71 5.57 -13.89 -13.34
C PRO A 71 4.78 -13.39 -12.12
N ALA A 72 4.60 -12.08 -12.03
CA ALA A 72 3.85 -11.44 -10.96
C ALA A 72 2.33 -11.56 -11.20
N ARG A 73 1.57 -11.69 -10.10
CA ARG A 73 0.10 -11.62 -10.11
C ARG A 73 -0.41 -10.20 -9.87
N ALA A 74 0.36 -9.39 -9.15
CA ALA A 74 0.09 -7.98 -8.92
C ALA A 74 1.19 -7.12 -9.56
N LYS A 75 0.82 -5.98 -10.12
CA LYS A 75 1.73 -4.93 -10.60
C LYS A 75 1.93 -3.84 -9.56
N ASN A 76 0.91 -3.59 -8.74
CA ASN A 76 0.88 -2.50 -7.76
C ASN A 76 0.27 -2.99 -6.43
N VAL A 77 0.56 -2.24 -5.36
CA VAL A 77 -0.01 -2.45 -4.03
C VAL A 77 -0.72 -1.19 -3.56
N ILE A 78 -1.92 -1.34 -3.00
CA ILE A 78 -2.57 -0.34 -2.17
C ILE A 78 -2.62 -0.87 -0.74
N TYR A 79 -1.89 -0.24 0.18
CA TYR A 79 -1.89 -0.61 1.60
C TYR A 79 -2.70 0.39 2.40
N LEU A 80 -3.81 -0.05 2.99
CA LEU A 80 -4.69 0.71 3.87
C LEU A 80 -4.36 0.40 5.34
N HIS A 81 -3.61 1.30 5.99
CA HIS A 81 -3.21 1.13 7.38
C HIS A 81 -4.09 1.96 8.31
N MET A 82 -4.85 1.26 9.16
CA MET A 82 -5.71 1.86 10.19
C MET A 82 -4.88 2.03 11.46
N ALA A 83 -4.24 3.20 11.59
CA ALA A 83 -3.29 3.49 12.66
C ALA A 83 -4.01 3.61 14.00
N GLY A 84 -3.66 2.73 14.94
CA GLY A 84 -4.32 2.60 16.21
C GLY A 84 -4.97 1.22 16.45
N ALA A 85 -4.68 0.20 15.65
CA ALA A 85 -5.15 -1.18 15.89
C ALA A 85 -6.68 -1.32 16.05
N PRO A 86 -7.45 -1.30 14.94
CA PRO A 86 -8.89 -1.45 14.97
C PRO A 86 -9.31 -2.76 15.66
N SER A 87 -10.39 -2.71 16.43
CA SER A 87 -10.87 -3.91 17.12
C SER A 87 -11.44 -4.93 16.15
N GLN A 88 -10.77 -6.08 16.03
CA GLN A 88 -11.26 -7.22 15.26
C GLN A 88 -12.62 -7.72 15.75
N LEU A 89 -12.89 -7.56 17.05
CA LEU A 89 -14.10 -8.02 17.75
C LEU A 89 -15.34 -7.18 17.44
N GLU A 90 -15.15 -5.98 16.88
CA GLU A 90 -16.24 -5.09 16.45
C GLU A 90 -16.37 -4.97 14.92
N MET A 91 -15.47 -5.59 14.15
CA MET A 91 -15.50 -5.50 12.68
C MET A 91 -15.74 -6.85 12.00
N PHE A 92 -14.85 -7.82 12.21
CA PHE A 92 -14.72 -9.00 11.34
C PHE A 92 -14.65 -10.34 12.08
N ASP A 93 -14.57 -10.33 13.41
CA ASP A 93 -14.43 -11.54 14.21
C ASP A 93 -15.53 -11.65 15.27
N TYR A 94 -16.66 -12.23 14.88
CA TYR A 94 -17.80 -12.43 15.77
C TYR A 94 -17.53 -13.52 16.81
N LYS A 95 -17.59 -13.15 18.08
CA LYS A 95 -17.37 -14.04 19.23
C LYS A 95 -18.61 -14.10 20.13
N PRO A 96 -19.58 -15.00 19.86
CA PRO A 96 -20.81 -15.10 20.66
C PRO A 96 -20.55 -15.53 22.10
N ASP A 97 -19.48 -16.29 22.37
CA ASP A 97 -19.14 -16.69 23.73
C ASP A 97 -18.57 -15.53 24.53
N LEU A 98 -17.82 -14.62 23.89
CA LEU A 98 -17.42 -13.35 24.51
C LEU A 98 -18.63 -12.50 24.91
N GLN A 99 -19.69 -12.49 24.09
CA GLN A 99 -20.94 -11.78 24.43
C GLN A 99 -21.58 -12.31 25.71
N LYS A 100 -21.58 -13.64 25.92
CA LYS A 100 -22.12 -14.26 27.15
C LYS A 100 -21.32 -13.89 28.40
N LEU A 101 -20.03 -13.60 28.23
CA LEU A 101 -19.12 -13.21 29.30
C LEU A 101 -19.14 -11.71 29.60
N HIS A 102 -19.87 -10.89 28.82
CA HIS A 102 -19.91 -9.44 29.01
C HIS A 102 -20.21 -9.05 30.48
N ASN A 103 -19.44 -8.11 31.03
CA ASN A 103 -19.46 -7.65 32.43
C ASN A 103 -19.05 -8.68 33.51
N GLN A 104 -18.67 -9.90 33.14
CA GLN A 104 -18.08 -10.86 34.09
C GLN A 104 -16.60 -10.56 34.29
N LEU A 105 -16.05 -10.93 35.47
CA LEU A 105 -14.62 -10.78 35.73
C LEU A 105 -13.80 -11.69 34.81
N CYS A 106 -12.70 -11.17 34.29
CA CYS A 106 -11.78 -11.92 33.45
C CYS A 106 -11.18 -13.10 34.24
N PRO A 107 -11.27 -14.34 33.72
CA PRO A 107 -10.66 -15.50 34.35
C PRO A 107 -9.15 -15.31 34.56
N GLN A 108 -8.66 -15.71 35.75
CA GLN A 108 -7.25 -15.54 36.11
C GLN A 108 -6.28 -16.24 35.14
N SER A 109 -6.73 -17.32 34.49
CA SER A 109 -5.96 -18.05 33.47
C SER A 109 -5.60 -17.19 32.24
N LEU A 110 -6.40 -16.17 31.91
CA LEU A 110 -6.12 -15.25 30.80
C LEU A 110 -5.15 -14.13 31.20
N LEU A 111 -4.93 -13.91 32.50
CA LEU A 111 -4.06 -12.86 33.03
C LEU A 111 -2.67 -13.40 33.40
N GLN A 112 -2.58 -14.68 33.77
CA GLN A 112 -1.34 -15.26 34.28
C GLN A 112 -0.23 -15.26 33.23
N GLY A 113 0.90 -14.61 33.56
CA GLY A 113 2.07 -14.53 32.69
C GLY A 113 1.93 -13.58 31.49
N LYS A 114 0.82 -12.85 31.38
CA LYS A 114 0.58 -11.89 30.30
C LYS A 114 1.03 -10.48 30.69
N LYS A 115 1.45 -9.71 29.69
CA LYS A 115 1.80 -8.30 29.83
C LYS A 115 0.82 -7.48 28.99
N PHE A 116 0.03 -6.66 29.65
CA PHE A 116 -0.89 -5.72 29.03
C PHE A 116 -0.34 -4.31 29.11
N ALA A 117 -0.61 -3.47 28.09
CA ALA A 117 -0.10 -2.12 28.07
C ALA A 117 -0.70 -1.30 29.22
N PHE A 118 -2.01 -1.36 29.40
CA PHE A 118 -2.75 -0.51 30.34
C PHE A 118 -3.54 -1.27 31.40
N ILE A 119 -4.10 -2.45 31.10
CA ILE A 119 -4.89 -3.25 32.04
C ILE A 119 -4.08 -3.54 33.30
N ARG A 120 -4.69 -3.26 34.46
CA ARG A 120 -4.15 -3.56 35.79
C ARG A 120 -5.22 -4.26 36.65
N GLY A 121 -4.80 -5.25 37.44
CA GLY A 121 -5.72 -6.04 38.26
C GLY A 121 -6.58 -6.99 37.41
N VAL A 122 -7.84 -7.19 37.82
CA VAL A 122 -8.78 -8.10 37.14
C VAL A 122 -9.81 -7.27 36.37
N PRO A 123 -9.68 -7.14 35.03
CA PRO A 123 -10.66 -6.42 34.22
C PRO A 123 -11.97 -7.22 34.07
N LYS A 124 -13.01 -6.56 33.57
CA LYS A 124 -14.23 -7.25 33.09
C LYS A 124 -14.03 -7.70 31.64
N MET A 125 -14.68 -8.79 31.25
CA MET A 125 -14.79 -9.18 29.84
C MET A 125 -15.76 -8.23 29.11
N LEU A 126 -15.42 -7.90 27.87
CA LEU A 126 -16.19 -6.99 27.03
C LEU A 126 -16.69 -7.72 25.78
N GLY A 127 -17.97 -8.12 25.80
CA GLY A 127 -18.73 -8.55 24.63
C GLY A 127 -18.60 -7.59 23.44
N PRO A 128 -18.77 -8.06 22.19
CA PRO A 128 -18.86 -7.17 21.03
C PRO A 128 -19.92 -6.07 21.19
N GLN A 129 -19.59 -4.83 20.80
CA GLN A 129 -20.54 -3.70 20.86
C GLN A 129 -21.33 -3.50 19.55
N ALA A 130 -20.93 -4.19 18.49
CA ALA A 130 -21.60 -4.18 17.19
C ALA A 130 -22.48 -5.43 16.99
N LYS A 131 -23.43 -5.37 16.05
CA LYS A 131 -24.25 -6.53 15.66
C LYS A 131 -23.64 -7.20 14.45
N PHE A 132 -23.64 -8.52 14.41
CA PHE A 132 -23.01 -9.29 13.34
C PHE A 132 -24.03 -10.08 12.52
N GLN A 133 -23.79 -10.15 11.22
CA GLN A 133 -24.49 -11.02 10.29
C GLN A 133 -23.51 -11.68 9.32
N GLN A 134 -23.92 -12.78 8.72
CA GLN A 134 -23.15 -13.43 7.66
C GLN A 134 -23.53 -12.80 6.31
N HIS A 135 -22.53 -12.44 5.52
CA HIS A 135 -22.71 -11.80 4.22
C HIS A 135 -22.03 -12.59 3.10
N GLY A 136 -22.51 -12.37 1.86
CA GLY A 136 -21.96 -12.99 0.66
C GLY A 136 -22.18 -14.51 0.58
N GLU A 137 -21.65 -15.09 -0.49
CA GLU A 137 -21.60 -16.54 -0.69
C GLU A 137 -20.63 -17.21 0.29
N SER A 138 -19.58 -16.49 0.67
CA SER A 138 -18.57 -16.90 1.65
C SER A 138 -19.08 -16.94 3.10
N ARG A 139 -20.28 -16.39 3.36
CA ARG A 139 -20.92 -16.34 4.69
C ARG A 139 -20.02 -15.75 5.78
N GLN A 140 -19.24 -14.74 5.41
CA GLN A 140 -18.31 -14.07 6.33
C GLN A 140 -19.06 -13.22 7.34
N TRP A 141 -18.60 -13.25 8.59
CA TRP A 141 -19.15 -12.42 9.66
C TRP A 141 -18.61 -11.00 9.53
N VAL A 142 -19.52 -10.04 9.31
CA VAL A 142 -19.20 -8.61 9.31
C VAL A 142 -20.21 -7.90 10.22
N SER A 143 -19.74 -6.87 10.90
CA SER A 143 -20.58 -6.08 11.79
C SER A 143 -21.39 -5.01 11.06
N ASP A 144 -22.45 -4.53 11.72
CA ASP A 144 -23.28 -3.41 11.27
C ASP A 144 -22.55 -2.05 11.28
N TYR A 145 -21.28 -2.02 11.67
CA TYR A 145 -20.42 -0.84 11.52
C TYR A 145 -19.84 -0.71 10.11
N MET A 146 -19.83 -1.81 9.34
CA MET A 146 -19.27 -1.86 7.98
C MET A 146 -20.33 -2.32 6.94
N PRO A 147 -21.50 -1.67 6.87
CA PRO A 147 -22.62 -2.13 6.03
C PRO A 147 -22.31 -2.12 4.53
N HIS A 148 -21.53 -1.17 4.02
CA HIS A 148 -21.13 -1.13 2.61
C HIS A 148 -20.12 -2.22 2.29
N PHE A 149 -19.09 -2.39 3.13
CA PHE A 149 -18.04 -3.38 2.93
C PHE A 149 -18.59 -4.81 2.96
N SER A 150 -19.67 -5.03 3.72
CA SER A 150 -20.38 -6.32 3.74
C SER A 150 -20.79 -6.83 2.35
N THR A 151 -20.96 -5.93 1.36
CA THR A 151 -21.28 -6.28 -0.04
C THR A 151 -20.07 -6.77 -0.85
N MET A 152 -18.85 -6.61 -0.32
CA MET A 152 -17.59 -6.94 -0.98
C MET A 152 -16.82 -8.09 -0.30
N VAL A 153 -17.42 -8.76 0.68
CA VAL A 153 -16.77 -9.85 1.44
C VAL A 153 -16.32 -11.01 0.58
N ASP A 154 -17.00 -11.26 -0.54
CA ASP A 154 -16.64 -12.31 -1.47
C ASP A 154 -15.42 -11.95 -2.34
N GLU A 155 -14.97 -10.69 -2.35
CA GLU A 155 -13.76 -10.28 -3.08
C GLU A 155 -12.49 -10.29 -2.21
N VAL A 156 -12.63 -10.47 -0.89
CA VAL A 156 -11.52 -10.38 0.06
C VAL A 156 -11.20 -11.75 0.69
N SER A 157 -9.95 -11.90 1.12
CA SER A 157 -9.50 -12.98 1.99
C SER A 157 -9.16 -12.42 3.37
N PHE A 158 -9.81 -12.94 4.41
CA PHE A 158 -9.48 -12.60 5.79
C PHE A 158 -8.31 -13.43 6.32
N LEU A 159 -7.42 -12.78 7.05
CA LEU A 159 -6.39 -13.36 7.90
C LEU A 159 -6.80 -13.11 9.35
N LYS A 160 -7.38 -14.09 10.03
CA LYS A 160 -7.87 -13.94 11.42
C LYS A 160 -6.83 -14.31 12.48
N GLY A 161 -5.77 -14.98 12.07
CA GLY A 161 -4.72 -15.50 12.94
C GLY A 161 -3.45 -14.63 12.98
N VAL A 162 -3.53 -13.33 12.68
CA VAL A 162 -2.34 -12.47 12.65
C VAL A 162 -1.87 -12.18 14.07
N HIS A 163 -0.54 -12.19 14.27
CA HIS A 163 0.06 -11.87 15.55
C HIS A 163 1.36 -11.09 15.39
N THR A 164 1.77 -10.44 16.47
CA THR A 164 3.00 -9.67 16.59
C THR A 164 3.57 -9.84 18.00
N ASP A 165 4.82 -9.46 18.20
CA ASP A 165 5.46 -9.36 19.51
C ASP A 165 5.47 -7.91 20.05
N GLN A 166 4.95 -6.96 19.26
CA GLN A 166 4.89 -5.54 19.61
C GLN A 166 3.51 -5.16 20.16
N PHE A 167 3.50 -4.48 21.30
CA PHE A 167 2.27 -4.00 21.96
C PHE A 167 2.21 -2.47 22.08
N ASN A 168 3.16 -1.74 21.49
CA ASN A 168 3.18 -0.28 21.45
C ASN A 168 3.08 0.18 19.99
N HIS A 169 2.28 1.22 19.73
CA HIS A 169 2.00 1.69 18.37
C HIS A 169 3.26 1.98 17.55
N GLY A 170 4.18 2.82 18.02
CA GLY A 170 5.40 3.15 17.25
C GLY A 170 6.21 1.92 16.81
N PRO A 171 6.68 1.07 17.74
CA PRO A 171 7.38 -0.17 17.39
C PRO A 171 6.56 -1.14 16.52
N ALA A 172 5.25 -1.27 16.77
CA ALA A 172 4.38 -2.17 16.01
C ALA A 172 4.16 -1.66 14.57
N GLN A 173 3.94 -0.37 14.38
CA GLN A 173 3.85 0.28 13.07
C GLN A 173 5.16 0.12 12.28
N LEU A 174 6.31 0.30 12.94
CA LEU A 174 7.61 0.02 12.32
C LEU A 174 7.72 -1.45 11.89
N PHE A 175 7.30 -2.38 12.75
CA PHE A 175 7.37 -3.80 12.42
C PHE A 175 6.50 -4.16 11.22
N MET A 176 5.25 -3.68 11.20
CA MET A 176 4.31 -3.87 10.09
C MET A 176 4.83 -3.35 8.76
N HIS A 177 5.60 -2.26 8.76
CA HIS A 177 6.03 -1.63 7.51
C HIS A 177 7.47 -1.92 7.12
N THR A 178 8.34 -2.33 8.05
CA THR A 178 9.78 -2.49 7.80
C THR A 178 10.31 -3.88 8.15
N GLY A 179 9.46 -4.76 8.69
CA GLY A 179 9.85 -6.08 9.18
C GLY A 179 10.74 -6.03 10.43
N SER A 180 10.88 -4.86 11.07
CA SER A 180 11.60 -4.65 12.33
C SER A 180 10.90 -3.62 13.21
N ALA A 181 10.81 -3.89 14.51
CA ALA A 181 10.30 -2.93 15.49
C ALA A 181 11.31 -1.80 15.81
N ARG A 182 12.56 -1.94 15.36
CA ARG A 182 13.62 -0.94 15.51
C ARG A 182 13.73 -0.06 14.28
N LEU A 183 14.01 1.22 14.50
CA LEU A 183 14.27 2.22 13.46
C LEU A 183 15.48 1.84 12.58
N GLY A 184 15.46 2.33 11.33
CA GLY A 184 16.57 2.24 10.38
C GLY A 184 16.41 1.18 9.29
N ARG A 185 15.36 0.35 9.35
CA ARG A 185 15.05 -0.59 8.27
C ARG A 185 14.22 0.06 7.14
N PRO A 186 14.45 -0.33 5.88
CA PRO A 186 13.63 0.12 4.75
C PRO A 186 12.20 -0.39 4.87
N SER A 187 11.23 0.43 4.46
CA SER A 187 9.84 0.01 4.40
C SER A 187 9.57 -0.95 3.23
N ILE A 188 8.46 -1.68 3.29
CA ILE A 188 8.01 -2.57 2.22
C ILE A 188 7.84 -1.83 0.90
N GLY A 189 7.33 -0.60 0.89
CA GLY A 189 7.23 0.22 -0.33
C GLY A 189 8.61 0.56 -0.93
N ALA A 190 9.62 0.76 -0.08
CA ALA A 190 11.00 0.96 -0.52
C ALA A 190 11.60 -0.34 -1.10
N TRP A 191 11.32 -1.50 -0.49
CA TRP A 191 11.73 -2.80 -1.04
C TRP A 191 11.09 -3.10 -2.39
N VAL A 192 9.80 -2.80 -2.55
CA VAL A 192 9.07 -3.01 -3.80
C VAL A 192 9.64 -2.13 -4.92
N THR A 193 9.88 -0.85 -4.66
CA THR A 193 10.47 0.06 -5.66
C THR A 193 11.94 -0.23 -5.93
N TYR A 194 12.70 -0.70 -4.93
CA TYR A 194 14.05 -1.23 -5.14
C TYR A 194 14.06 -2.42 -6.11
N GLY A 195 13.14 -3.36 -5.90
CA GLY A 195 13.03 -4.57 -6.69
C GLY A 195 12.48 -4.35 -8.10
N LEU A 196 11.43 -3.53 -8.27
CA LEU A 196 10.72 -3.35 -9.55
C LEU A 196 11.01 -2.03 -10.28
N GLY A 197 11.64 -1.06 -9.63
CA GLY A 197 11.69 0.31 -10.13
C GLY A 197 10.31 0.98 -10.16
N SER A 198 10.15 1.97 -11.04
CA SER A 198 8.90 2.68 -11.30
C SER A 198 8.51 2.53 -12.77
N GLU A 199 7.25 2.21 -13.06
CA GLU A 199 6.71 2.24 -14.44
C GLU A 199 6.39 3.65 -14.91
N ASN A 200 6.43 4.62 -14.01
CA ASN A 200 6.14 6.00 -14.29
C ASN A 200 7.38 6.87 -14.05
N SER A 201 7.82 7.58 -15.09
CA SER A 201 8.95 8.52 -15.02
C SER A 201 8.58 9.89 -14.45
N ASN A 202 7.29 10.18 -14.29
CA ASN A 202 6.73 11.47 -13.89
C ASN A 202 6.10 11.44 -12.49
N LEU A 203 5.97 10.28 -11.86
CA LEU A 203 5.44 10.11 -10.51
C LEU A 203 6.40 9.25 -9.69
N PRO A 204 6.44 9.43 -8.35
CA PRO A 204 7.16 8.52 -7.48
C PRO A 204 6.63 7.09 -7.59
N GLY A 205 7.52 6.09 -7.52
CA GLY A 205 7.10 4.69 -7.47
C GLY A 205 6.41 4.31 -6.16
N PHE A 206 6.65 5.07 -5.08
CA PHE A 206 6.06 4.87 -3.77
C PHE A 206 5.47 6.19 -3.23
N VAL A 207 4.14 6.23 -3.10
CA VAL A 207 3.38 7.39 -2.64
C VAL A 207 2.68 7.08 -1.31
N VAL A 208 2.66 8.07 -0.42
CA VAL A 208 2.02 7.99 0.89
C VAL A 208 0.95 9.06 1.02
N LEU A 209 -0.23 8.68 1.48
CA LEU A 209 -1.37 9.55 1.74
C LEU A 209 -1.78 9.39 3.20
N THR A 210 -2.03 10.50 3.88
CA THR A 210 -2.38 10.50 5.32
C THR A 210 -3.72 11.16 5.55
N SER A 211 -4.53 10.62 6.45
CA SER A 211 -5.78 11.18 6.96
C SER A 211 -5.93 10.95 8.47
N GLY A 212 -6.91 11.60 9.08
CA GLY A 212 -7.19 11.49 10.52
C GLY A 212 -6.44 12.53 11.36
N GLY A 213 -5.89 13.58 10.73
CA GLY A 213 -5.32 14.76 11.38
C GLY A 213 -3.96 14.56 12.06
N LYS A 214 -3.40 13.35 12.06
CA LYS A 214 -2.08 13.06 12.63
C LYS A 214 -1.29 12.10 11.74
N THR A 215 0.04 12.20 11.82
CA THR A 215 0.95 11.20 11.27
C THR A 215 1.02 9.98 12.20
N PRO A 216 1.39 8.79 11.68
CA PRO A 216 1.65 7.63 12.53
C PRO A 216 2.67 7.91 13.64
N ASP A 217 2.59 7.19 14.76
CA ASP A 217 3.45 7.37 15.94
C ASP A 217 4.92 7.11 15.64
N ALA A 218 5.20 6.18 14.73
CA ALA A 218 6.54 5.91 14.23
C ALA A 218 7.09 7.01 13.29
N GLY A 219 6.29 8.03 12.97
CA GLY A 219 6.63 9.13 12.08
C GLY A 219 6.93 8.66 10.65
N LYS A 220 7.73 9.44 9.92
CA LYS A 220 8.06 9.16 8.50
C LYS A 220 8.85 7.85 8.30
N SER A 221 9.40 7.28 9.36
CA SER A 221 10.21 6.05 9.31
C SER A 221 9.44 4.85 8.77
N VAL A 222 8.10 4.83 8.91
CA VAL A 222 7.25 3.75 8.35
C VAL A 222 7.19 3.72 6.83
N TRP A 223 7.64 4.78 6.15
CA TRP A 223 7.81 4.83 4.70
C TRP A 223 9.21 5.27 4.27
N GLY A 224 10.20 5.12 5.16
CA GLY A 224 11.60 5.46 4.89
C GLY A 224 12.31 4.43 4.03
N SER A 225 13.36 4.86 3.32
CA SER A 225 14.26 3.95 2.60
C SER A 225 15.25 3.23 3.53
N GLY A 226 15.41 3.66 4.78
CA GLY A 226 16.38 3.08 5.71
C GLY A 226 17.79 3.15 5.14
N PHE A 227 18.44 1.99 4.99
CA PHE A 227 19.75 1.87 4.35
C PHE A 227 19.71 1.66 2.83
N LEU A 228 18.52 1.54 2.22
CA LEU A 228 18.40 1.59 0.75
C LEU A 228 18.64 3.02 0.26
N PRO A 229 19.14 3.20 -0.97
CA PRO A 229 19.30 4.52 -1.58
C PRO A 229 18.03 5.37 -1.46
N SER A 230 18.21 6.67 -1.20
CA SER A 230 17.12 7.57 -0.82
C SER A 230 16.05 7.74 -1.91
N VAL A 231 16.38 7.39 -3.16
CA VAL A 231 15.47 7.38 -4.31
C VAL A 231 14.25 6.46 -4.12
N TYR A 232 14.35 5.44 -3.27
CA TYR A 232 13.27 4.48 -2.98
C TYR A 232 12.37 4.90 -1.81
N GLN A 233 12.61 6.07 -1.21
CA GLN A 233 11.81 6.58 -0.10
C GLN A 233 10.38 6.92 -0.54
N GLY A 234 9.40 6.66 0.33
CA GLY A 234 8.02 7.07 0.10
C GLY A 234 7.86 8.57 0.07
N VAL A 235 7.16 9.08 -0.94
CA VAL A 235 6.82 10.50 -1.06
C VAL A 235 5.43 10.74 -0.52
N GLN A 236 5.34 11.50 0.58
CA GLN A 236 4.05 11.90 1.14
C GLN A 236 3.42 12.97 0.25
N CYS A 237 2.23 12.67 -0.26
CA CYS A 237 1.39 13.60 -0.99
C CYS A 237 0.22 14.08 -0.11
N ARG A 238 -0.10 15.36 -0.17
CA ARG A 238 -1.18 16.00 0.60
C ARG A 238 -2.41 16.16 -0.27
N SER A 239 -3.59 15.93 0.30
CA SER A 239 -4.88 16.19 -0.36
C SER A 239 -5.36 17.64 -0.20
N LYS A 240 -4.61 18.46 0.54
CA LYS A 240 -4.92 19.87 0.81
C LYS A 240 -3.67 20.75 0.64
N GLY A 241 -3.83 21.84 -0.10
CA GLY A 241 -2.73 22.75 -0.46
C GLY A 241 -1.82 22.11 -1.49
N ASP A 242 -0.52 22.45 -1.44
CA ASP A 242 0.46 21.85 -2.35
C ASP A 242 0.56 20.34 -2.10
N PRO A 243 0.34 19.50 -3.12
CA PRO A 243 0.38 18.05 -2.94
C PRO A 243 1.75 17.58 -2.46
N VAL A 244 2.83 18.21 -2.93
CA VAL A 244 4.18 18.03 -2.41
C VAL A 244 4.69 19.40 -2.01
N LEU A 245 5.23 19.50 -0.79
CA LEU A 245 5.74 20.77 -0.27
C LEU A 245 6.86 21.32 -1.16
N TYR A 246 6.80 22.62 -1.45
CA TYR A 246 7.81 23.34 -2.23
C TYR A 246 7.99 22.84 -3.66
N ILE A 247 6.94 22.23 -4.23
CA ILE A 247 6.98 21.75 -5.62
C ILE A 247 6.86 22.89 -6.63
N THR A 248 6.24 24.01 -6.26
CA THR A 248 6.11 25.19 -7.11
C THR A 248 7.43 25.96 -7.21
N ASP A 249 7.74 26.47 -8.39
CA ASP A 249 8.90 27.33 -8.59
C ASP A 249 8.72 28.69 -7.87
N PRO A 250 9.81 29.27 -7.30
CA PRO A 250 9.76 30.59 -6.71
C PRO A 250 9.51 31.69 -7.75
N GLU A 251 9.02 32.84 -7.30
CA GLU A 251 8.75 33.98 -8.19
C GLU A 251 10.00 34.41 -8.96
N GLY A 252 9.86 34.61 -10.28
CA GLY A 252 10.97 34.97 -11.17
C GLY A 252 11.77 33.78 -11.72
N MET A 253 11.47 32.54 -11.30
CA MET A 253 12.06 31.33 -11.88
C MET A 253 11.14 30.77 -12.96
N ASP A 254 11.48 31.00 -14.23
CA ASP A 254 10.80 30.35 -15.33
C ASP A 254 11.26 28.89 -15.51
N ARG A 255 10.48 28.13 -16.28
CA ARG A 255 10.66 26.69 -16.44
C ARG A 255 11.91 26.32 -17.23
N ASP A 256 12.35 27.17 -18.15
CA ASP A 256 13.57 26.93 -18.94
C ASP A 256 14.80 27.17 -18.07
N MET A 257 14.79 28.24 -17.27
CA MET A 257 15.82 28.53 -16.27
C MET A 257 15.90 27.43 -15.21
N ARG A 258 14.74 26.91 -14.74
CA ARG A 258 14.68 25.78 -13.81
C ARG A 258 15.31 24.53 -14.42
N TYR A 259 14.95 24.20 -15.65
CA TYR A 259 15.51 23.05 -16.38
C TYR A 259 17.03 23.17 -16.53
N GLN A 260 17.52 24.32 -17.00
CA GLN A 260 18.96 24.58 -17.14
C GLN A 260 19.71 24.48 -15.81
N SER A 261 19.12 25.00 -14.73
CA SER A 261 19.70 24.90 -13.38
C SER A 261 19.86 23.44 -12.94
N ILE A 262 18.84 22.61 -13.16
CA ILE A 262 18.88 21.18 -12.84
C ILE A 262 19.89 20.45 -13.71
N GLN A 263 19.98 20.77 -15.01
CA GLN A 263 20.98 20.19 -15.89
C GLN A 263 22.41 20.51 -15.41
N ALA A 264 22.70 21.77 -15.06
CA ALA A 264 24.01 22.17 -14.55
C ALA A 264 24.36 21.44 -13.24
N ILE A 265 23.41 21.33 -12.30
CA ILE A 265 23.60 20.54 -11.06
C ILE A 265 23.87 19.07 -11.39
N ASN A 266 23.13 18.49 -12.34
CA ASN A 266 23.30 17.10 -12.74
C ASN A 266 24.63 16.85 -13.46
N GLU A 267 25.16 17.80 -14.22
CA GLU A 267 26.52 17.71 -14.79
C GLU A 267 27.58 17.62 -13.68
N VAL A 268 27.48 18.46 -12.65
CA VAL A 268 28.39 18.41 -11.49
C VAL A 268 28.27 17.07 -10.76
N ASN A 269 27.04 16.60 -10.50
CA ASN A 269 26.82 15.31 -9.85
C ASN A 269 27.37 14.14 -10.70
N LYS A 270 27.29 14.21 -12.04
CA LYS A 270 27.87 13.18 -12.92
C LYS A 270 29.39 13.12 -12.78
N LEU A 271 30.06 14.27 -12.75
CA LEU A 271 31.50 14.34 -12.51
C LEU A 271 31.88 13.80 -11.12
N GLU A 272 31.08 14.10 -10.10
CA GLU A 272 31.27 13.56 -8.75
C GLU A 272 31.11 12.03 -8.74
N TYR A 273 30.10 11.50 -9.43
CA TYR A 273 29.89 10.06 -9.56
C TYR A 273 31.04 9.37 -10.33
N GLU A 274 31.54 9.96 -11.41
CA GLU A 274 32.71 9.45 -12.13
C GLU A 274 33.96 9.39 -11.25
N THR A 275 34.06 10.28 -10.25
CA THR A 275 35.20 10.36 -9.33
C THR A 275 35.08 9.37 -8.17
N PHE A 276 33.91 9.27 -7.54
CA PHE A 276 33.72 8.55 -6.27
C PHE A 276 32.86 7.29 -6.36
N ALA A 277 32.09 7.11 -7.44
CA ALA A 277 31.17 6.00 -7.66
C ALA A 277 30.14 5.76 -6.55
N ASP A 278 29.74 6.80 -5.81
CA ASP A 278 28.70 6.72 -4.79
C ASP A 278 27.29 6.66 -5.41
N ALA A 279 26.54 5.59 -5.13
CA ALA A 279 25.18 5.41 -5.61
C ALA A 279 24.21 6.49 -5.11
N GLU A 280 24.52 7.16 -3.99
CA GLU A 280 23.70 8.27 -3.51
C GLU A 280 23.76 9.48 -4.44
N THR A 281 24.87 9.68 -5.17
CA THR A 281 24.98 10.74 -6.18
C THR A 281 24.03 10.52 -7.34
N LEU A 282 23.84 9.27 -7.79
CA LEU A 282 22.82 8.92 -8.79
C LEU A 282 21.40 9.10 -8.26
N SER A 283 21.19 8.83 -6.98
CA SER A 283 19.90 9.06 -6.31
C SER A 283 19.53 10.55 -6.32
N ARG A 284 20.49 11.44 -6.03
CA ARG A 284 20.30 12.90 -6.11
C ARG A 284 19.92 13.37 -7.50
N ILE A 285 20.65 12.92 -8.53
CA ILE A 285 20.34 13.24 -9.94
C ILE A 285 18.88 12.84 -10.25
N SER A 286 18.53 11.61 -9.92
CA SER A 286 17.19 11.05 -10.20
C SER A 286 16.08 11.78 -9.44
N GLN A 287 16.34 12.17 -8.18
CA GLN A 287 15.42 12.95 -7.37
C GLN A 287 15.20 14.35 -7.94
N TYR A 288 16.24 15.05 -8.41
CA TYR A 288 16.08 16.37 -9.03
C TYR A 288 15.27 16.30 -10.32
N GLU A 289 15.53 15.29 -11.16
CA GLU A 289 14.77 15.10 -12.40
C GLU A 289 13.31 14.71 -12.13
N LEU A 290 13.08 13.83 -11.16
CA LEU A 290 11.73 13.46 -10.74
C LEU A 290 10.99 14.68 -10.17
N ALA A 291 11.64 15.46 -9.30
CA ALA A 291 11.05 16.67 -8.73
C ALA A 291 10.62 17.65 -9.83
N TYR A 292 11.47 17.90 -10.84
CA TYR A 292 11.12 18.74 -11.99
C TYR A 292 9.90 18.22 -12.76
N LYS A 293 9.85 16.92 -13.05
CA LYS A 293 8.73 16.31 -13.76
C LYS A 293 7.43 16.37 -12.94
N MET A 294 7.55 16.15 -11.63
CA MET A 294 6.43 16.17 -10.70
C MET A 294 5.73 17.54 -10.66
N GLN A 295 6.44 18.65 -10.92
CA GLN A 295 5.85 20.00 -10.97
C GLN A 295 4.69 20.10 -11.97
N ILE A 296 4.70 19.28 -13.02
CA ILE A 296 3.70 19.29 -14.08
C ILE A 296 2.65 18.20 -13.85
N SER A 297 3.09 16.99 -13.49
CA SER A 297 2.23 15.80 -13.44
C SER A 297 1.43 15.70 -12.15
N VAL A 298 2.04 16.01 -11.01
CA VAL A 298 1.44 15.76 -9.69
C VAL A 298 0.18 16.59 -9.47
N PRO A 299 0.13 17.91 -9.77
CA PRO A 299 -1.08 18.70 -9.57
C PRO A 299 -2.31 18.09 -10.26
N GLY A 300 -2.19 17.67 -11.53
CA GLY A 300 -3.32 17.08 -12.27
C GLY A 300 -3.71 15.67 -11.80
N VAL A 301 -2.76 14.88 -11.29
CA VAL A 301 -3.07 13.53 -10.74
C VAL A 301 -3.72 13.63 -9.37
N MET A 302 -3.26 14.58 -8.55
CA MET A 302 -3.74 14.82 -7.19
C MET A 302 -5.04 15.63 -7.17
N ASP A 303 -5.42 16.23 -8.29
CA ASP A 303 -6.72 16.85 -8.45
C ASP A 303 -7.81 15.78 -8.71
N ILE A 304 -8.75 15.73 -7.79
CA ILE A 304 -9.94 14.87 -7.88
C ILE A 304 -11.19 15.68 -8.18
N SER A 305 -11.13 17.01 -8.24
CA SER A 305 -12.31 17.86 -8.42
C SER A 305 -13.02 17.63 -9.76
N ASP A 306 -12.26 17.27 -10.80
CA ASP A 306 -12.76 16.94 -12.14
C ASP A 306 -13.33 15.52 -12.27
N GLU A 307 -13.31 14.70 -11.22
CA GLU A 307 -13.92 13.38 -11.26
C GLU A 307 -15.46 13.50 -11.35
N PRO A 308 -16.12 12.67 -12.20
CA PRO A 308 -17.57 12.74 -12.37
C PRO A 308 -18.33 12.66 -11.06
N GLU A 309 -19.48 13.35 -10.96
CA GLU A 309 -20.27 13.42 -9.73
C GLU A 309 -20.62 12.03 -9.16
N TYR A 310 -20.95 11.07 -10.03
CA TYR A 310 -21.25 9.71 -9.58
C TYR A 310 -20.05 9.00 -8.91
N ILE A 311 -18.81 9.30 -9.32
CA ILE A 311 -17.59 8.79 -8.66
C ILE A 311 -17.40 9.47 -7.31
N GLN A 312 -17.59 10.79 -7.24
CA GLN A 312 -17.51 11.53 -5.98
C GLN A 312 -18.53 10.99 -4.97
N GLN A 313 -19.76 10.75 -5.44
CA GLN A 313 -20.83 10.17 -4.64
C GLN A 313 -20.55 8.71 -4.26
N LEU A 314 -19.94 7.91 -5.15
CA LEU A 314 -19.56 6.52 -4.87
C LEU A 314 -18.59 6.44 -3.68
N TYR A 315 -17.52 7.24 -3.70
CA TYR A 315 -16.53 7.26 -2.62
C TYR A 315 -16.97 8.08 -1.40
N GLY A 316 -17.84 9.08 -1.57
CA GLY A 316 -18.16 10.05 -0.52
C GLY A 316 -17.07 11.10 -0.30
N THR A 317 -16.40 11.51 -1.38
CA THR A 317 -15.28 12.46 -1.35
C THR A 317 -15.71 13.88 -0.99
N LYS A 318 -14.74 14.65 -0.50
CA LYS A 318 -14.85 16.09 -0.26
C LYS A 318 -13.61 16.77 -0.83
N PRO A 319 -13.55 17.04 -2.15
CA PRO A 319 -12.38 17.62 -2.79
C PRO A 319 -11.87 18.88 -2.06
N GLY A 320 -10.54 19.04 -1.99
CA GLY A 320 -9.88 20.16 -1.29
C GLY A 320 -9.78 20.01 0.23
N GLN A 321 -10.27 18.91 0.81
CA GLN A 321 -10.14 18.59 2.23
C GLN A 321 -9.26 17.36 2.48
N GLU A 322 -8.74 17.25 3.70
CA GLU A 322 -8.20 15.98 4.17
C GLU A 322 -9.35 15.02 4.46
N SER A 323 -9.37 13.88 3.78
CA SER A 323 -10.30 12.80 4.10
C SER A 323 -9.80 11.46 3.57
N PHE A 324 -10.13 10.38 4.27
CA PHE A 324 -9.80 9.03 3.83
C PHE A 324 -10.46 8.68 2.49
N ALA A 325 -11.66 9.20 2.23
CA ALA A 325 -12.37 9.03 0.96
C ALA A 325 -11.60 9.63 -0.23
N ASN A 326 -11.09 10.85 -0.09
CA ASN A 326 -10.23 11.46 -1.11
C ASN A 326 -8.99 10.61 -1.36
N ASN A 327 -8.36 10.11 -0.30
CA ASN A 327 -7.16 9.28 -0.39
C ASN A 327 -7.45 7.97 -1.13
N CYS A 328 -8.59 7.32 -0.90
CA CYS A 328 -8.98 6.12 -1.64
C CYS A 328 -9.14 6.38 -3.14
N LEU A 329 -9.82 7.47 -3.52
CA LEU A 329 -9.98 7.84 -4.92
C LEU A 329 -8.62 8.18 -5.57
N LEU A 330 -7.77 8.90 -4.85
CA LEU A 330 -6.39 9.18 -5.27
C LEU A 330 -5.58 7.88 -5.45
N ALA A 331 -5.75 6.91 -4.56
CA ALA A 331 -5.06 5.63 -4.66
C ALA A 331 -5.40 4.91 -5.97
N ARG A 332 -6.69 4.88 -6.35
CA ARG A 332 -7.12 4.34 -7.65
C ARG A 332 -6.45 5.08 -8.80
N LYS A 333 -6.44 6.42 -8.79
CA LYS A 333 -5.80 7.23 -9.85
C LYS A 333 -4.30 6.96 -9.93
N LEU A 334 -3.62 6.83 -8.80
CA LEU A 334 -2.18 6.61 -8.73
C LEU A 334 -1.78 5.24 -9.30
N VAL A 335 -2.50 4.17 -8.96
CA VAL A 335 -2.23 2.84 -9.54
C VAL A 335 -2.57 2.78 -11.03
N GLU A 336 -3.63 3.47 -11.47
CA GLU A 336 -3.97 3.64 -12.89
C GLU A 336 -2.87 4.39 -13.67
N LYS A 337 -2.08 5.22 -12.98
CA LYS A 337 -0.90 5.90 -13.52
C LYS A 337 0.41 5.13 -13.30
N GLY A 338 0.37 3.88 -12.82
CA GLY A 338 1.57 3.03 -12.69
C GLY A 338 2.41 3.30 -11.45
N VAL A 339 1.84 3.90 -10.39
CA VAL A 339 2.52 3.97 -9.08
C VAL A 339 2.51 2.57 -8.45
N ARG A 340 3.70 2.02 -8.18
CA ARG A 340 3.90 0.66 -7.68
C ARG A 340 3.35 0.42 -6.28
N PHE A 341 3.52 1.39 -5.38
CA PHE A 341 3.11 1.25 -4.00
C PHE A 341 2.41 2.52 -3.55
N VAL A 342 1.14 2.41 -3.17
CA VAL A 342 0.36 3.50 -2.60
C VAL A 342 -0.03 3.11 -1.18
N GLN A 343 0.41 3.91 -0.21
CA GLN A 343 0.14 3.65 1.21
C GLN A 343 -0.75 4.72 1.80
N LEU A 344 -1.86 4.30 2.38
CA LEU A 344 -2.81 5.16 3.06
C LEU A 344 -2.70 4.91 4.56
N PHE A 345 -2.50 5.97 5.32
CA PHE A 345 -2.60 5.96 6.76
C PHE A 345 -3.85 6.72 7.19
N ASP A 346 -4.68 6.08 8.00
CA ASP A 346 -5.79 6.73 8.66
C ASP A 346 -5.63 6.65 10.17
N TRP A 347 -5.52 7.81 10.81
CA TRP A 347 -5.33 7.91 12.26
C TRP A 347 -6.67 7.85 13.02
N GLY A 348 -6.61 7.40 14.28
CA GLY A 348 -7.69 7.52 15.25
C GLY A 348 -8.37 6.21 15.61
N TRP A 349 -7.73 5.07 15.38
CA TRP A 349 -8.30 3.74 15.67
C TRP A 349 -8.04 3.24 17.09
N ASP A 350 -7.33 4.03 17.90
CA ASP A 350 -6.85 3.67 19.23
C ASP A 350 -7.96 3.70 20.31
N ALA A 351 -8.83 2.69 20.26
CA ALA A 351 -10.09 2.67 21.02
C ALA A 351 -9.94 2.24 22.49
N HIS A 352 -9.27 3.08 23.30
CA HIS A 352 -9.03 2.87 24.73
C HIS A 352 -10.19 3.28 25.67
N GLY A 353 -11.22 3.95 25.18
CA GLY A 353 -12.35 4.41 26.01
C GLY A 353 -12.00 5.54 26.99
N THR A 354 -10.91 6.29 26.73
CA THR A 354 -10.52 7.46 27.53
C THR A 354 -11.41 8.68 27.29
N GLY A 355 -12.13 8.71 26.16
CA GLY A 355 -13.06 9.75 25.74
C GLY A 355 -14.04 9.19 24.71
N GLU A 356 -15.04 9.97 24.32
CA GLU A 356 -16.06 9.55 23.33
C GLU A 356 -15.44 9.16 21.98
N ASP A 357 -14.40 9.88 21.56
CA ASP A 357 -13.64 9.67 20.32
C ASP A 357 -12.82 8.37 20.32
N THR A 358 -12.49 7.85 21.50
CA THR A 358 -11.75 6.59 21.69
C THR A 358 -12.63 5.48 22.24
N ALA A 359 -13.94 5.70 22.36
CA ALA A 359 -14.90 4.68 22.77
C ALA A 359 -15.18 3.70 21.62
N ILE A 360 -15.32 2.42 21.94
CA ILE A 360 -15.56 1.37 20.94
C ILE A 360 -16.95 1.46 20.32
N ASP A 361 -17.95 1.82 21.11
CA ASP A 361 -19.36 1.91 20.71
C ASP A 361 -19.71 3.25 20.03
N LEU A 362 -18.85 4.27 20.18
CA LEU A 362 -19.04 5.62 19.62
C LEU A 362 -17.92 6.00 18.64
N GLY A 363 -16.72 6.31 19.15
CA GLY A 363 -15.58 6.77 18.36
C GLY A 363 -15.16 5.79 17.27
N MET A 364 -14.96 4.52 17.61
CA MET A 364 -14.61 3.49 16.63
C MET A 364 -15.74 3.27 15.61
N ARG A 365 -17.01 3.33 16.03
CA ARG A 365 -18.16 3.27 15.11
C ARG A 365 -18.16 4.44 14.12
N ASN A 366 -17.82 5.64 14.58
CA ASN A 366 -17.66 6.81 13.71
C ASN A 366 -16.52 6.61 12.71
N LYS A 367 -15.37 6.08 13.16
CA LYS A 367 -14.26 5.71 12.28
C LYS A 367 -14.65 4.68 11.22
N CYS A 368 -15.41 3.64 11.60
CA CYS A 368 -15.95 2.69 10.64
C CYS A 368 -16.85 3.38 9.61
N THR A 369 -17.74 4.27 10.03
CA THR A 369 -18.61 5.05 9.15
C THR A 369 -17.83 5.91 8.14
N GLU A 370 -16.68 6.46 8.55
CA GLU A 370 -15.80 7.25 7.68
C GLU A 370 -15.12 6.41 6.59
N ILE A 371 -14.73 5.17 6.89
CA ILE A 371 -13.94 4.33 5.97
C ILE A 371 -14.77 3.32 5.17
N ASP A 372 -15.93 2.91 5.67
CA ASP A 372 -16.72 1.80 5.11
C ASP A 372 -17.08 2.03 3.64
N LYS A 373 -17.69 3.19 3.36
CA LYS A 373 -18.05 3.59 2.00
C LYS A 373 -16.84 3.73 1.06
N PRO A 374 -15.77 4.50 1.39
CA PRO A 374 -14.65 4.67 0.47
C PRO A 374 -13.80 3.41 0.23
N ILE A 375 -13.64 2.51 1.21
CA ILE A 375 -12.97 1.21 0.97
C ILE A 375 -13.79 0.37 0.00
N THR A 376 -15.10 0.31 0.23
CA THR A 376 -16.03 -0.41 -0.64
C THR A 376 -15.97 0.13 -2.06
N ALA A 377 -16.04 1.45 -2.21
CA ALA A 377 -15.92 2.15 -3.48
C ALA A 377 -14.59 1.85 -4.19
N LEU A 378 -13.47 1.84 -3.46
CA LEU A 378 -12.16 1.52 -4.02
C LEU A 378 -12.13 0.12 -4.62
N LEU A 379 -12.57 -0.90 -3.87
CA LEU A 379 -12.61 -2.28 -4.37
C LEU A 379 -13.55 -2.41 -5.57
N MET A 380 -14.72 -1.78 -5.52
CA MET A 380 -15.69 -1.79 -6.63
C MET A 380 -15.14 -1.11 -7.89
N ASP A 381 -14.56 0.08 -7.75
CA ASP A 381 -14.02 0.88 -8.88
C ASP A 381 -12.81 0.20 -9.51
N LEU A 382 -11.88 -0.36 -8.70
CA LEU A 382 -10.79 -1.18 -9.21
C LEU A 382 -11.30 -2.40 -9.98
N LYS A 383 -12.33 -3.09 -9.47
CA LYS A 383 -12.93 -4.24 -10.15
C LYS A 383 -13.61 -3.84 -11.46
N GLN A 384 -14.39 -2.77 -11.47
CA GLN A 384 -15.07 -2.25 -12.66
C GLN A 384 -14.08 -1.86 -13.78
N ARG A 385 -12.88 -1.41 -13.41
CA ARG A 385 -11.80 -1.04 -14.34
C ARG A 385 -10.91 -2.21 -14.75
N GLY A 386 -11.12 -3.41 -14.19
CA GLY A 386 -10.22 -4.55 -14.38
C GLY A 386 -8.84 -4.39 -13.70
N LEU A 387 -8.69 -3.39 -12.82
CA LEU A 387 -7.45 -3.11 -12.11
C LEU A 387 -7.27 -3.97 -10.85
N LEU A 388 -8.37 -4.49 -10.28
CA LEU A 388 -8.32 -5.30 -9.05
C LEU A 388 -7.52 -6.59 -9.25
N ASP A 389 -7.58 -7.21 -10.43
CA ASP A 389 -6.82 -8.44 -10.71
C ASP A 389 -5.30 -8.18 -10.78
N GLU A 390 -4.88 -6.93 -11.07
CA GLU A 390 -3.47 -6.53 -11.14
C GLU A 390 -3.01 -5.68 -9.94
N THR A 391 -3.89 -5.41 -8.97
CA THR A 391 -3.59 -4.58 -7.79
C THR A 391 -3.86 -5.37 -6.52
N LEU A 392 -2.82 -5.55 -5.70
CA LEU A 392 -2.98 -6.13 -4.38
C LEU A 392 -3.44 -5.03 -3.40
N VAL A 393 -4.65 -5.19 -2.85
CA VAL A 393 -5.16 -4.31 -1.80
C VAL A 393 -4.98 -5.01 -0.45
N VAL A 394 -4.29 -4.36 0.49
CA VAL A 394 -4.03 -4.88 1.84
C VAL A 394 -4.65 -3.93 2.85
N TRP A 395 -5.34 -4.47 3.85
CA TRP A 395 -5.91 -3.68 4.94
C TRP A 395 -5.55 -4.27 6.30
N GLY A 396 -5.26 -3.40 7.26
CA GLY A 396 -5.05 -3.80 8.65
C GLY A 396 -4.48 -2.70 9.53
N GLY A 397 -4.31 -3.02 10.81
CA GLY A 397 -3.54 -2.23 11.77
C GLY A 397 -2.25 -2.93 12.18
N GLU A 398 -1.68 -2.50 13.31
CA GLU A 398 -0.40 -2.96 13.84
C GLU A 398 -0.48 -4.08 14.89
N PHE A 399 -1.66 -4.27 15.48
CA PHE A 399 -2.02 -5.37 16.38
C PHE A 399 -3.55 -5.40 16.56
N GLY A 400 -4.07 -6.21 17.49
CA GLY A 400 -5.49 -6.32 17.80
C GLY A 400 -5.89 -5.68 19.12
N ARG A 401 -7.13 -5.95 19.52
CA ARG A 401 -7.70 -5.49 20.79
C ARG A 401 -8.11 -6.64 21.68
N THR A 402 -7.94 -6.45 22.98
CA THR A 402 -8.23 -7.48 23.99
C THR A 402 -9.72 -7.79 24.06
N PRO A 403 -10.13 -9.01 24.44
CA PRO A 403 -11.53 -9.30 24.75
C PRO A 403 -11.99 -8.69 26.08
N MET A 404 -11.12 -7.98 26.80
CA MET A 404 -11.42 -7.33 28.07
C MET A 404 -11.74 -5.85 27.87
N GLN A 405 -12.56 -5.30 28.77
CA GLN A 405 -12.66 -3.86 28.92
C GLN A 405 -11.38 -3.35 29.57
N GLU A 406 -10.77 -2.34 28.97
CA GLU A 406 -9.63 -1.67 29.56
C GLU A 406 -10.00 -1.04 30.91
N ASN A 407 -9.14 -1.26 31.90
CA ASN A 407 -9.20 -0.57 33.18
C ASN A 407 -7.80 -0.06 33.54
N ARG A 408 -7.71 1.14 34.11
CA ARG A 408 -6.43 1.74 34.51
C ARG A 408 -6.40 1.89 36.02
N GLU A 409 -5.45 1.21 36.66
CA GLU A 409 -5.16 1.38 38.09
C GLU A 409 -6.39 1.23 39.03
N GLY A 410 -7.30 0.32 38.71
CA GLY A 410 -8.52 0.09 39.50
C GLY A 410 -9.60 1.17 39.32
N LYS A 411 -9.43 2.11 38.38
CA LYS A 411 -10.47 3.05 37.97
C LYS A 411 -11.25 2.48 36.79
N GLU A 412 -12.57 2.58 36.86
CA GLU A 412 -13.44 2.31 35.72
C GLU A 412 -13.27 3.43 34.70
N MET A 413 -13.04 3.06 33.45
CA MET A 413 -12.93 4.02 32.35
C MET A 413 -14.31 4.66 32.09
N PRO A 414 -14.36 5.96 31.72
CA PRO A 414 -15.62 6.65 31.48
C PRO A 414 -16.39 6.08 30.28
N PHE A 415 -15.69 5.47 29.32
CA PHE A 415 -16.28 4.83 28.14
C PHE A 415 -15.75 3.40 27.96
N LEU A 416 -16.42 2.64 27.09
CA LEU A 416 -16.00 1.29 26.74
C LEU A 416 -14.78 1.35 25.82
N GLY A 417 -13.71 0.68 26.22
CA GLY A 417 -12.47 0.58 25.46
C GLY A 417 -11.79 -0.78 25.66
N ARG A 418 -10.86 -1.10 24.77
CA ARG A 418 -10.04 -2.33 24.84
C ARG A 418 -8.57 -1.98 24.82
N ASP A 419 -7.80 -2.73 25.59
CA ASP A 419 -6.33 -2.64 25.60
C ASP A 419 -5.74 -3.31 24.35
N HIS A 420 -4.46 -3.07 24.11
CA HIS A 420 -3.65 -3.65 23.03
C HIS A 420 -3.55 -5.16 23.15
N HIS A 421 -3.58 -5.85 22.01
CA HIS A 421 -3.53 -7.30 21.96
C HIS A 421 -2.67 -7.81 20.79
N ALA A 422 -1.47 -8.28 21.13
CA ALA A 422 -0.48 -8.70 20.15
C ALA A 422 -0.71 -10.13 19.62
N GLU A 423 -1.48 -10.95 20.34
CA GLU A 423 -1.55 -12.39 20.08
C GLU A 423 -2.52 -12.78 18.96
N ALA A 424 -3.50 -11.95 18.65
CA ALA A 424 -4.51 -12.24 17.65
C ALA A 424 -5.14 -10.95 17.11
N PHE A 425 -5.14 -10.79 15.79
CA PHE A 425 -5.87 -9.72 15.10
C PHE A 425 -6.19 -10.09 13.66
N THR A 426 -7.08 -9.29 13.07
CA THR A 426 -7.60 -9.53 11.72
C THR A 426 -7.01 -8.54 10.73
N MET A 427 -6.54 -9.07 9.60
CA MET A 427 -6.23 -8.31 8.38
C MET A 427 -7.03 -8.90 7.22
N TRP A 428 -7.08 -8.21 6.09
CA TRP A 428 -7.58 -8.80 4.85
C TRP A 428 -6.77 -8.35 3.64
N MET A 429 -6.80 -9.18 2.60
CA MET A 429 -6.19 -8.92 1.30
C MET A 429 -7.21 -9.14 0.18
N ALA A 430 -7.07 -8.42 -0.93
CA ALA A 430 -7.93 -8.54 -2.09
C ALA A 430 -7.16 -8.25 -3.39
N GLY A 431 -7.63 -8.83 -4.51
CA GLY A 431 -7.02 -8.61 -5.82
C GLY A 431 -5.63 -9.24 -5.96
N GLY A 432 -4.94 -8.97 -7.07
CA GLY A 432 -3.53 -9.34 -7.26
C GLY A 432 -3.20 -10.83 -7.06
N GLY A 433 -4.12 -11.74 -7.42
CA GLY A 433 -3.95 -13.19 -7.25
C GLY A 433 -4.38 -13.77 -5.90
N ILE A 434 -4.96 -12.95 -5.01
CA ILE A 434 -5.53 -13.43 -3.75
C ILE A 434 -6.85 -14.17 -3.98
N ARG A 435 -7.03 -15.28 -3.27
CA ARG A 435 -8.24 -16.10 -3.29
C ARG A 435 -9.43 -15.28 -2.79
N LYS A 436 -10.55 -15.39 -3.50
CA LYS A 436 -11.78 -14.64 -3.21
C LYS A 436 -12.64 -15.33 -2.14
N GLY A 437 -13.23 -14.54 -1.24
CA GLY A 437 -14.20 -15.00 -0.24
C GLY A 437 -13.65 -16.01 0.77
N TYR A 438 -12.34 -16.04 1.00
CA TYR A 438 -11.69 -17.05 1.82
C TYR A 438 -11.33 -16.51 3.21
N THR A 439 -11.09 -17.41 4.16
CA THR A 439 -10.59 -17.06 5.50
C THR A 439 -9.52 -18.03 5.90
N TRP A 440 -8.38 -17.47 6.28
CA TRP A 440 -7.28 -18.19 6.86
C TRP A 440 -7.07 -17.79 8.32
N GLY A 441 -6.84 -18.80 9.15
CA GLY A 441 -6.68 -18.64 10.58
C GLY A 441 -7.99 -18.65 11.37
N GLU A 442 -7.86 -18.97 12.65
CA GLU A 442 -8.95 -19.06 13.60
C GLU A 442 -8.44 -18.72 15.00
N THR A 443 -9.20 -17.91 15.73
CA THR A 443 -8.96 -17.56 17.12
C THR A 443 -9.92 -18.32 18.02
N ASP A 444 -9.58 -18.47 19.30
CA ASP A 444 -10.44 -19.12 20.30
C ASP A 444 -11.83 -18.46 20.43
N GLU A 445 -12.68 -19.04 21.26
CA GLU A 445 -14.10 -18.69 21.42
C GLU A 445 -14.32 -17.22 21.86
N ILE A 446 -13.29 -16.57 22.40
CA ILE A 446 -13.32 -15.17 22.84
C ILE A 446 -12.42 -14.25 22.01
N GLY A 447 -11.68 -14.77 21.03
CA GLY A 447 -10.76 -14.00 20.21
C GLY A 447 -9.45 -13.63 20.90
N PHE A 448 -9.02 -14.40 21.92
CA PHE A 448 -7.83 -14.11 22.72
C PHE A 448 -6.55 -14.74 22.13
N SER A 449 -6.57 -15.98 21.69
CA SER A 449 -5.40 -16.64 21.11
C SER A 449 -5.72 -17.30 19.77
N VAL A 450 -4.72 -17.35 18.89
CA VAL A 450 -4.84 -18.06 17.61
C VAL A 450 -4.75 -19.57 17.86
N VAL A 451 -5.78 -20.30 17.43
CA VAL A 451 -5.87 -21.76 17.58
C VAL A 451 -5.49 -22.51 16.30
N LYS A 452 -5.59 -21.84 15.14
CA LYS A 452 -5.21 -22.41 13.83
C LYS A 452 -4.77 -21.31 12.88
N GLY A 453 -3.87 -21.63 11.94
CA GLY A 453 -3.47 -20.73 10.84
C GLY A 453 -2.85 -19.43 11.34
N LYS A 454 -1.86 -19.55 12.22
CA LYS A 454 -1.12 -18.42 12.77
C LYS A 454 -0.28 -17.76 11.67
N VAL A 455 -0.35 -16.43 11.60
CA VAL A 455 0.32 -15.61 10.58
C VAL A 455 1.18 -14.57 11.27
N ALA A 456 2.48 -14.58 11.00
CA ALA A 456 3.41 -13.53 11.42
C ALA A 456 3.38 -12.36 10.44
N VAL A 457 3.84 -11.19 10.89
CA VAL A 457 4.01 -10.00 10.04
C VAL A 457 4.94 -10.29 8.85
N HIS A 458 5.98 -11.10 9.05
CA HIS A 458 6.88 -11.48 7.97
C HIS A 458 6.22 -12.40 6.93
N ASP A 459 5.23 -13.20 7.31
CA ASP A 459 4.48 -14.05 6.36
C ASP A 459 3.62 -13.18 5.42
N ILE A 460 3.06 -12.09 5.95
CA ILE A 460 2.33 -11.08 5.17
C ILE A 460 3.28 -10.42 4.16
N HIS A 461 4.47 -10.00 4.60
CA HIS A 461 5.50 -9.43 3.72
C HIS A 461 5.95 -10.42 2.64
N ALA A 462 6.24 -11.66 3.00
CA ALA A 462 6.60 -12.72 2.06
C ALA A 462 5.50 -12.92 1.01
N THR A 463 4.24 -12.96 1.44
CA THR A 463 3.09 -13.12 0.55
C THR A 463 2.90 -11.94 -0.41
N MET A 464 3.07 -10.71 0.08
CA MET A 464 3.02 -9.51 -0.78
C MET A 464 4.13 -9.53 -1.83
N LEU A 465 5.37 -9.85 -1.42
CA LEU A 465 6.51 -9.95 -2.33
C LEU A 465 6.31 -11.07 -3.37
N GLN A 466 5.75 -12.22 -2.96
CA GLN A 466 5.38 -13.31 -3.86
C GLN A 466 4.38 -12.85 -4.93
N GLN A 467 3.32 -12.12 -4.57
CA GLN A 467 2.36 -11.64 -5.57
C GLN A 467 2.96 -10.62 -6.54
N LEU A 468 3.98 -9.88 -6.11
CA LEU A 468 4.76 -8.96 -6.95
C LEU A 468 5.87 -9.64 -7.77
N GLY A 469 5.99 -10.96 -7.71
CA GLY A 469 6.94 -11.71 -8.52
C GLY A 469 8.35 -11.85 -7.90
N PHE A 470 8.48 -11.72 -6.57
CA PHE A 470 9.75 -11.88 -5.85
C PHE A 470 9.78 -13.13 -5.00
N ASP A 471 10.91 -13.81 -5.04
CA ASP A 471 11.33 -14.68 -3.95
C ASP A 471 11.84 -13.76 -2.82
N HIS A 472 11.06 -13.66 -1.75
CA HIS A 472 11.37 -12.76 -0.63
C HIS A 472 12.72 -13.08 0.02
N GLU A 473 13.22 -14.32 -0.15
CA GLU A 473 14.51 -14.73 0.36
C GLU A 473 15.69 -14.25 -0.49
N LYS A 474 15.46 -13.99 -1.77
CA LYS A 474 16.48 -13.57 -2.75
C LYS A 474 16.49 -12.07 -2.99
N LEU A 475 15.42 -11.35 -2.66
CA LEU A 475 15.40 -9.89 -2.70
C LEU A 475 16.22 -9.33 -1.52
N ILE A 476 17.53 -9.24 -1.72
CA ILE A 476 18.50 -8.84 -0.69
C ILE A 476 19.21 -7.53 -1.02
N TYR A 477 19.69 -6.83 0.00
CA TYR A 477 20.58 -5.68 -0.10
C TYR A 477 21.75 -5.82 0.87
N ASN A 478 22.97 -5.64 0.39
CA ASN A 478 24.18 -5.74 1.22
C ASN A 478 24.42 -4.42 1.95
N PHE A 479 24.42 -4.46 3.28
CA PHE A 479 24.70 -3.29 4.11
C PHE A 479 25.58 -3.71 5.30
N GLN A 480 26.66 -2.96 5.54
CA GLN A 480 27.62 -3.22 6.64
C GLN A 480 28.10 -4.70 6.70
N GLY A 481 28.34 -5.31 5.54
CA GLY A 481 28.84 -6.69 5.45
C GLY A 481 27.81 -7.79 5.68
N ARG A 482 26.51 -7.46 5.78
CA ARG A 482 25.42 -8.45 5.90
C ARG A 482 24.41 -8.28 4.74
N PRO A 483 23.93 -9.38 4.13
CA PRO A 483 22.76 -9.35 3.25
C PRO A 483 21.48 -9.19 4.10
N PHE A 484 20.75 -8.11 3.86
CA PHE A 484 19.45 -7.85 4.48
C PHE A 484 18.32 -8.16 3.50
N ARG A 485 17.19 -8.65 4.03
CA ARG A 485 15.90 -8.77 3.35
C ARG A 485 14.79 -8.26 4.26
N LEU A 486 13.65 -7.88 3.69
CA LEU A 486 12.49 -7.35 4.44
C LEU A 486 12.05 -8.30 5.56
N THR A 487 11.99 -9.61 5.28
CA THR A 487 11.53 -10.63 6.23
C THR A 487 12.60 -11.12 7.22
N ASP A 488 13.76 -10.46 7.26
CA ASP A 488 14.93 -10.87 8.04
C ASP A 488 15.35 -12.33 7.83
N VAL A 489 15.13 -13.22 8.79
CA VAL A 489 15.37 -14.68 8.68
C VAL A 489 14.08 -15.48 8.79
N GLU A 490 12.94 -14.81 8.73
CA GLU A 490 11.60 -15.35 8.88
C GLU A 490 10.76 -15.15 7.61
N GLY A 491 9.47 -15.45 7.72
CA GLY A 491 8.46 -15.28 6.68
C GLY A 491 8.26 -16.53 5.84
N HIS A 492 7.00 -16.93 5.70
CA HIS A 492 6.54 -17.95 4.77
C HIS A 492 5.39 -17.39 3.94
N VAL A 493 5.33 -17.74 2.67
CA VAL A 493 4.19 -17.38 1.81
C VAL A 493 2.94 -18.11 2.32
N ILE A 494 1.85 -17.35 2.53
CA ILE A 494 0.55 -17.87 2.96
C ILE A 494 -0.17 -18.45 1.73
N HIS A 495 0.22 -19.66 1.32
CA HIS A 495 -0.29 -20.30 0.11
C HIS A 495 -1.80 -20.53 0.13
N GLU A 496 -2.41 -20.63 1.31
CA GLU A 496 -3.83 -20.92 1.49
C GLU A 496 -4.74 -19.80 0.98
N ILE A 497 -4.23 -18.56 0.94
CA ILE A 497 -4.96 -17.39 0.43
C ILE A 497 -4.59 -17.04 -1.01
N LEU A 498 -3.80 -17.85 -1.71
CA LEU A 498 -3.45 -17.62 -3.11
C LEU A 498 -4.40 -18.35 -4.07
N GLY A 499 -4.69 -17.74 -5.22
CA GLY A 499 -5.63 -18.22 -6.24
C GLY A 499 -5.03 -18.89 -7.47
#